data_AF-A0A067KBX5-F1
#
_entry.id   AF-A0A067KBX5-F1
#
_cell.length_a   1.000
_cell.length_b   1.000
_cell.length_c   1.000
_cell.angle_alpha   90.00
_cell.angle_beta   90.00
_cell.angle_gamma   90.00
#
_symmetry.space_group_name_H-M   'P 1'
#
loop_
_entity.id
_entity.type
_entity.pdbx_description
1 polymer ?
#
loop_
_entity_poly.entity_id
_entity_poly.type
_entity_poly.pdbx_seq_one_letter_code
_entity_poly.pdbx_strand_id
1 'polypeptide(L)'
;MNIPSILMNSPREPKVEVATDDDDMPPPLRETSIPPRPASGPWFTLDDVPPRKWRSKILKFNVWLDLQMVDPRLNLKVLTEFTSKFTGSIREWFFSLSEYSQKTIPRSR
;
A
#
# COMPACT_ATOMS: atom_id res chain seq x y z
N MET A 1 19.49 -40.79 -19.52
CA MET A 1 18.69 -39.58 -19.29
C MET A 1 19.64 -38.42 -19.11
N ASN A 2 19.60 -37.44 -20.02
CA ASN A 2 20.56 -36.33 -20.07
C ASN A 2 19.92 -35.09 -19.43
N ILE A 3 20.50 -34.56 -18.35
CA ILE A 3 20.02 -33.35 -17.68
C ILE A 3 20.78 -32.15 -18.26
N PRO A 4 20.14 -31.16 -18.90
CA PRO A 4 20.84 -29.95 -19.30
C PRO A 4 21.14 -29.11 -18.06
N SER A 5 22.43 -28.81 -17.85
CA SER A 5 22.91 -27.89 -16.83
C SER A 5 22.50 -26.46 -17.20
N ILE A 6 21.62 -25.85 -16.41
CA ILE A 6 21.26 -24.44 -16.57
C ILE A 6 22.44 -23.60 -16.07
N LEU A 7 23.04 -22.83 -16.98
CA LEU A 7 24.14 -21.91 -16.73
C LEU A 7 23.67 -20.82 -15.75
N MET A 8 24.31 -20.74 -14.58
CA MET A 8 24.10 -19.66 -13.62
C MET A 8 24.53 -18.34 -14.26
N ASN A 9 23.57 -17.44 -14.52
CA ASN A 9 23.90 -16.07 -14.85
C ASN A 9 24.32 -15.38 -13.54
N SER A 10 25.63 -15.29 -13.30
CA SER A 10 26.18 -14.48 -12.22
C SER A 10 25.72 -13.02 -12.38
N PRO A 11 25.34 -12.32 -11.30
CA PRO A 11 24.99 -10.90 -11.38
C PRO A 11 26.21 -10.12 -11.88
N ARG A 12 26.13 -9.57 -13.09
CA ARG A 12 27.09 -8.57 -13.56
C ARG A 12 26.82 -7.29 -12.79
N GLU A 13 27.77 -6.91 -11.93
CA GLU A 13 27.84 -5.59 -11.32
C GLU A 13 27.79 -4.52 -12.43
N PRO A 14 26.84 -3.57 -12.41
CA PRO A 14 26.89 -2.48 -13.36
C PRO A 14 28.00 -1.52 -12.92
N LYS A 15 29.12 -1.63 -13.62
CA LYS A 15 30.20 -0.66 -13.68
C LYS A 15 29.60 0.71 -14.01
N VAL A 16 29.74 1.65 -13.08
CA VAL A 16 29.42 3.06 -13.29
C VAL A 16 30.46 3.60 -14.27
N GLU A 17 30.08 3.73 -15.55
CA GLU A 17 30.79 4.54 -16.54
C GLU A 17 29.97 5.80 -16.78
N VAL A 18 30.55 6.92 -16.35
CA VAL A 18 30.06 8.29 -16.54
C VAL A 18 30.55 8.80 -17.90
N ALA A 19 29.72 9.70 -18.48
CA ALA A 19 29.97 10.61 -19.62
C ALA A 19 29.86 9.98 -21.03
N THR A 20 29.21 10.58 -22.04
CA THR A 20 28.84 11.99 -22.31
C THR A 20 27.88 12.06 -23.52
N ASP A 21 27.02 13.07 -23.48
CA ASP A 21 26.45 13.87 -24.61
C ASP A 21 25.36 13.33 -25.55
N ASP A 22 24.45 14.27 -25.83
CA ASP A 22 23.39 14.37 -26.85
C ASP A 22 22.09 13.53 -26.76
N ASP A 23 21.02 14.26 -26.41
CA ASP A 23 19.67 14.22 -27.00
C ASP A 23 18.98 12.86 -27.20
N ASP A 24 18.45 12.26 -26.12
CA ASP A 24 17.07 11.75 -26.11
C ASP A 24 16.62 11.53 -24.66
N MET A 25 15.50 12.15 -24.30
CA MET A 25 14.89 12.02 -22.99
C MET A 25 14.33 10.59 -22.87
N PRO A 26 14.77 9.76 -21.90
CA PRO A 26 14.20 8.44 -21.75
C PRO A 26 12.71 8.59 -21.45
N PRO A 27 11.84 7.73 -22.02
CA PRO A 27 10.41 7.84 -21.81
C PRO A 27 10.12 7.83 -20.30
N PRO A 28 9.25 8.71 -19.80
CA PRO A 28 8.97 8.79 -18.37
C PRO A 28 8.56 7.39 -17.92
N LEU A 29 9.31 6.85 -16.95
CA LEU A 29 8.92 5.69 -16.19
C LEU A 29 7.46 5.91 -15.83
N ARG A 30 6.59 4.99 -16.26
CA ARG A 30 5.16 5.05 -15.94
C ARG A 30 5.06 5.08 -14.43
N GLU A 31 4.93 6.28 -13.88
CA GLU A 31 4.52 6.49 -12.50
C GLU A 31 3.16 5.82 -12.44
N THR A 32 3.13 4.61 -11.88
CA THR A 32 1.89 3.96 -11.46
C THR A 32 1.19 5.02 -10.65
N SER A 33 0.15 5.62 -11.22
CA SER A 33 -0.46 6.83 -10.69
C SER A 33 -0.95 6.53 -9.28
N ILE A 34 -0.15 6.86 -8.28
CA ILE A 34 -0.53 6.71 -6.88
C ILE A 34 -1.72 7.65 -6.75
N PRO A 35 -2.93 7.14 -6.44
CA PRO A 35 -4.09 7.99 -6.31
C PRO A 35 -3.74 9.13 -5.33
N PRO A 36 -4.14 10.38 -5.64
CA PRO A 36 -3.69 11.53 -4.87
C PRO A 36 -3.98 11.28 -3.39
N ARG A 37 -2.90 11.28 -2.59
CA ARG A 37 -3.01 11.23 -1.13
C ARG A 37 -3.87 12.42 -0.73
N PRO A 38 -4.91 12.25 0.12
CA PRO A 38 -5.72 13.38 0.53
C PRO A 38 -4.86 14.47 1.20
N ALA A 39 -5.39 15.68 1.40
CA ALA A 39 -4.53 16.85 1.65
C ALA A 39 -4.12 17.08 3.12
N SER A 40 -4.58 16.28 4.09
CA SER A 40 -4.30 16.59 5.51
C SER A 40 -4.28 15.36 6.43
N GLY A 41 -3.20 15.24 7.20
CA GLY A 41 -3.01 14.25 8.27
C GLY A 41 -2.12 13.04 7.91
N PRO A 42 -1.72 12.23 8.91
CA PRO A 42 -0.94 11.02 8.68
C PRO A 42 -1.77 9.97 7.91
N TRP A 43 -1.26 9.54 6.76
CA TRP A 43 -1.87 8.49 5.93
C TRP A 43 -1.67 7.11 6.54
N PHE A 44 -2.72 6.29 6.43
CA PHE A 44 -2.67 4.88 6.80
C PHE A 44 -2.45 4.07 5.51
N THR A 45 -1.20 3.64 5.29
CA THR A 45 -0.78 2.80 4.16
C THR A 45 0.14 1.67 4.62
N LEU A 46 0.10 0.56 3.88
CA LEU A 46 1.05 -0.55 3.93
C LEU A 46 1.91 -0.65 2.66
N ASP A 47 1.62 0.13 1.62
CA ASP A 47 2.25 0.01 0.28
C ASP A 47 3.74 0.31 0.33
N ASP A 48 4.13 1.33 1.12
CA ASP A 48 5.52 1.72 1.32
C ASP A 48 6.23 0.88 2.41
N VAL A 49 5.56 -0.12 2.98
CA VAL A 49 6.04 -0.88 4.14
C VAL A 49 6.33 -2.33 3.74
N PRO A 50 7.56 -2.85 3.93
CA PRO A 50 7.85 -4.25 3.67
C PRO A 50 6.96 -5.17 4.53
N PRO A 51 6.49 -6.33 4.01
CA PRO A 51 5.58 -7.23 4.73
C PRO A 51 6.02 -7.60 6.15
N ARG A 52 7.34 -7.81 6.34
CA ARG A 52 7.94 -8.07 7.67
C ARG A 52 7.69 -6.99 8.73
N LYS A 53 7.36 -5.76 8.31
CA LYS A 53 7.07 -4.61 9.19
C LYS A 53 5.59 -4.26 9.27
N TRP A 54 4.70 -4.96 8.57
CA TRP A 54 3.26 -4.67 8.57
C TRP A 54 2.67 -4.71 9.97
N ARG A 55 3.01 -5.74 10.76
CA ARG A 55 2.56 -5.86 12.16
C ARG A 55 2.89 -4.62 12.99
N SER A 56 4.12 -4.14 12.92
CA SER A 56 4.53 -2.92 13.66
C SER A 56 3.82 -1.67 13.14
N LYS A 57 3.56 -1.57 11.83
CA LYS A 57 2.81 -0.44 11.26
C LYS A 57 1.35 -0.45 11.70
N ILE A 58 0.70 -1.61 11.70
CA ILE A 58 -0.66 -1.79 12.22
C ILE A 58 -0.75 -1.45 13.71
N LEU A 59 0.24 -1.86 14.51
CA LEU A 59 0.26 -1.50 15.93
C LEU A 59 0.34 0.02 16.15
N LYS A 60 1.12 0.74 15.33
CA LYS A 60 1.14 2.21 15.38
C LYS A 60 -0.21 2.82 15.04
N PHE A 61 -0.96 2.20 14.13
CA PHE A 61 -2.31 2.65 13.80
C PHE A 61 -3.26 2.44 14.98
N ASN A 62 -3.12 1.33 15.69
CA ASN A 62 -3.91 1.03 16.87
C ASN A 62 -3.64 2.03 18.01
N VAL A 63 -2.37 2.31 18.30
CA VAL A 63 -2.01 3.33 19.31
C VAL A 63 -2.56 4.71 18.94
N TRP A 64 -2.56 5.07 17.65
CA TRP A 64 -3.19 6.31 17.21
C TRP A 64 -4.70 6.30 17.45
N LEU A 65 -5.39 5.20 17.15
CA LEU A 65 -6.82 5.05 17.45
C LEU A 65 -7.10 5.17 18.95
N ASP A 66 -6.34 4.48 19.80
CA ASP A 66 -6.49 4.53 21.26
C ASP A 66 -6.38 5.97 21.79
N LEU A 67 -5.45 6.76 21.25
CA LEU A 67 -5.27 8.17 21.60
C LEU A 67 -6.45 9.04 21.15
N GLN A 68 -7.10 8.72 20.03
CA GLN A 68 -8.24 9.49 19.51
C GLN A 68 -9.56 9.07 20.17
N MET A 69 -9.70 7.81 20.58
CA MET A 69 -10.92 7.24 21.18
C MET A 69 -11.02 7.44 22.71
N VAL A 70 -10.22 8.37 23.26
CA VAL A 70 -10.26 8.72 24.70
C VAL A 70 -11.62 9.28 25.12
N ASP A 71 -12.31 10.00 24.23
CA ASP A 71 -13.70 10.45 24.45
C ASP A 71 -14.69 9.50 23.75
N PRO A 72 -15.48 8.70 24.50
CA PRO A 72 -16.45 7.78 23.94
C PRO A 72 -17.51 8.44 23.05
N ARG A 73 -17.78 9.73 23.25
CA ARG A 73 -18.77 10.49 22.46
C ARG A 73 -18.31 10.74 21.03
N LEU A 74 -17.00 10.66 20.77
CA LEU A 74 -16.40 10.95 19.47
C LEU A 74 -16.07 9.69 18.65
N ASN A 75 -16.28 8.49 19.20
CA ASN A 75 -15.88 7.22 18.59
C ASN A 75 -16.28 7.08 17.11
N LEU A 76 -17.54 7.38 16.77
CA LEU A 76 -18.01 7.27 15.37
C LEU A 76 -17.34 8.29 14.44
N LYS A 77 -17.11 9.52 14.92
CA LYS A 77 -16.41 10.57 14.17
C LYS A 77 -14.95 10.18 13.95
N VAL A 78 -14.28 9.68 14.99
CA VAL A 78 -12.89 9.20 14.94
C VAL A 78 -12.74 8.03 13.97
N LEU A 79 -13.66 7.07 13.98
CA LEU A 79 -13.64 5.94 13.05
C LEU A 79 -13.87 6.37 11.60
N THR A 80 -14.75 7.36 11.37
CA THR A 80 -14.97 7.94 10.05
C THR A 80 -13.72 8.65 9.55
N GLU A 81 -13.07 9.44 10.41
CA GLU A 81 -11.80 10.10 10.09
C GLU A 81 -10.69 9.07 9.83
N PHE A 82 -10.58 8.05 10.67
CA PHE A 82 -9.59 6.98 10.53
C PHE A 82 -9.71 6.26 9.18
N THR A 83 -10.91 5.81 8.83
CA THR A 83 -11.17 5.11 7.57
C THR A 83 -11.00 6.01 6.35
N SER A 84 -11.29 7.32 6.48
CA SER A 84 -11.04 8.28 5.39
C SER A 84 -9.56 8.47 5.04
N LYS A 85 -8.65 8.12 5.96
CA LYS A 85 -7.19 8.22 5.77
C LYS A 85 -6.55 6.95 5.22
N PHE A 86 -7.34 5.91 4.92
CA PHE A 86 -6.87 4.69 4.25
C PHE A 86 -6.47 4.97 2.81
N THR A 87 -5.31 4.44 2.38
CA THR A 87 -4.80 4.60 1.02
C THR A 87 -4.23 3.30 0.46
N GLY A 88 -4.25 3.12 -0.86
CA GLY A 88 -3.69 1.96 -1.56
C GLY A 88 -4.24 0.62 -1.05
N SER A 89 -3.36 -0.35 -0.77
CA SER A 89 -3.75 -1.74 -0.46
C SER A 89 -4.72 -1.86 0.72
N ILE A 90 -4.57 -1.01 1.76
CA ILE A 90 -5.46 -1.05 2.93
C ILE A 90 -6.86 -0.53 2.60
N ARG A 91 -6.94 0.45 1.70
CA ARG A 91 -8.21 1.01 1.22
C ARG A 91 -8.96 -0.01 0.39
N GLU A 92 -8.26 -0.64 -0.56
CA GLU A 92 -8.81 -1.71 -1.41
C GLU A 92 -9.33 -2.88 -0.57
N TRP A 93 -8.53 -3.36 0.38
CA TRP A 93 -8.95 -4.39 1.32
C TRP A 93 -10.21 -3.97 2.10
N PHE A 94 -10.23 -2.76 2.66
CA PHE A 94 -11.37 -2.28 3.44
C PHE A 94 -12.68 -2.25 2.64
N PHE A 95 -12.65 -1.76 1.39
CA PHE A 95 -13.85 -1.75 0.54
C PHE A 95 -14.28 -3.15 0.10
N SER A 96 -13.33 -4.07 -0.11
CA SER A 96 -13.66 -5.47 -0.45
C SER A 96 -14.50 -6.17 0.64
N LEU A 97 -14.36 -5.78 1.92
CA LEU A 97 -15.16 -6.32 3.02
C LEU A 97 -16.65 -5.97 2.87
N SER A 98 -16.95 -4.76 2.39
CA SER A 98 -18.32 -4.30 2.17
C SER A 98 -19.00 -5.02 1.00
N GLU A 99 -18.25 -5.30 -0.07
CA GLU A 99 -18.75 -6.06 -1.21
C GLU A 99 -19.05 -7.52 -0.84
N TYR A 100 -18.25 -8.11 0.05
CA TYR A 100 -18.49 -9.46 0.55
C TYR A 100 -19.78 -9.52 1.37
N SER A 101 -20.02 -8.56 2.27
CA SER A 101 -21.25 -8.49 3.07
C SER A 101 -22.52 -8.32 2.23
N GLN A 102 -22.43 -7.70 1.05
CA GLN A 102 -23.59 -7.45 0.20
C GLN A 102 -23.99 -8.67 -0.64
N LYS A 103 -23.02 -9.55 -0.93
CA LYS A 103 -23.24 -10.80 -1.69
C LYS A 103 -23.87 -11.91 -0.84
N THR A 104 -23.84 -11.79 0.49
CA THR A 104 -24.32 -12.83 1.43
C THR A 104 -25.69 -12.58 2.03
N ILE A 105 -26.42 -11.53 1.62
CA ILE A 105 -27.83 -11.34 2.01
C ILE A 105 -28.69 -12.12 1.01
N PRO A 106 -29.20 -13.32 1.36
CA PRO A 106 -30.23 -13.95 0.55
C PRO A 106 -31.43 -13.00 0.53
N ARG A 107 -31.82 -12.56 -0.67
CA ARG A 107 -33.10 -11.90 -0.87
C ARG A 107 -34.19 -12.95 -0.67
N SER A 108 -34.58 -13.19 0.58
CA SER A 108 -35.83 -13.87 0.87
C SER A 108 -36.97 -12.96 0.42
N ARG A 109 -37.60 -13.36 -0.70
CA ARG A 109 -38.94 -12.93 -1.08
C ARG A 109 -39.97 -13.64 -0.23
#